data_AF-A0A7Y6UCL9-F1
#
_entry.id   AF-A0A7Y6UCL9-F1
#
_cell.length_a   1.000
_cell.length_b   1.000
_cell.length_c   1.000
_cell.angle_alpha   90.00
_cell.angle_beta   90.00
_cell.angle_gamma   90.00
#
_symmetry.space_group_name_H-M   'P 1'
#
loop_
_entity.id
_entity.type
_entity.pdbx_description
1 polymer ?
#
loop_
_entity_poly.entity_id
_entity_poly.type
_entity_poly.pdbx_seq_one_letter_code
_entity_poly.pdbx_strand_id
1 'polypeptide(L)'
;MRGALLAMVVVGCYSPAPRPGAPCTENANCPTPLVCSPATLTCELDATSAPDAQLVDAPPLVDGCVPDVEICGDGIDQNCDTIDPQCAANDKPAGAVNVTAGGMFMADSRAATDDVSPNGCGGVGGNDLFYRVTLDAPQVYYFDTFGSSFDTVLRVYKKPCAQVGTGAGAAACNTDACGGSESQLAVSLAAGENCIVVDADTATTAGQLALRVVPGKRDGMPLPSGQQTLTGNTCGSTNLEDPIDQNCDAPGSGGKDLAYFFTSCPGQTLMLDANICPEPAWDPVLYVKRVNGNQIGCNDDSCGFGPSIANVTISSSTLYWLYVDGFDPSHCGPYDLDTNLR
;
A
#
# COMPACT_ATOMS: atom_id res chain seq x y z
N MET A 1 9.30 -57.63 3.51
CA MET A 1 7.87 -57.37 3.78
C MET A 1 7.39 -56.40 2.72
N ARG A 2 6.53 -56.85 1.80
CA ARG A 2 6.06 -56.09 0.63
C ARG A 2 4.89 -55.21 1.08
N GLY A 3 5.06 -53.89 1.08
CA GLY A 3 3.98 -52.93 1.30
C GLY A 3 3.13 -52.80 0.05
N ALA A 4 1.84 -53.13 0.16
CA ALA A 4 0.87 -53.04 -0.93
C ALA A 4 0.51 -51.58 -1.21
N LEU A 5 0.65 -51.15 -2.47
CA LEU A 5 0.08 -49.90 -2.98
C LEU A 5 -1.42 -50.12 -3.19
N LEU A 6 -2.25 -49.42 -2.41
CA LEU A 6 -3.71 -49.42 -2.58
C LEU A 6 -4.08 -48.27 -3.52
N ALA A 7 -4.37 -48.59 -4.79
CA ALA A 7 -4.92 -47.62 -5.74
C ALA A 7 -6.44 -47.54 -5.54
N MET A 8 -6.93 -46.43 -4.98
CA MET A 8 -8.35 -46.10 -4.97
C MET A 8 -8.78 -45.57 -6.33
N VAL A 9 -9.62 -46.32 -7.05
CA VAL A 9 -10.35 -45.82 -8.21
C VAL A 9 -11.64 -45.18 -7.71
N VAL A 10 -11.72 -43.85 -7.79
CA VAL A 10 -12.97 -43.11 -7.53
C VAL A 10 -13.75 -43.07 -8.83
N VAL A 11 -14.79 -43.90 -8.96
CA VAL A 11 -15.80 -43.77 -10.01
C VAL A 11 -16.80 -42.70 -9.55
N GLY A 12 -16.57 -41.45 -9.96
CA GLY A 12 -17.55 -40.39 -9.82
C GLY A 12 -18.61 -40.54 -10.91
N CYS A 13 -19.85 -40.88 -10.55
CA CYS A 13 -20.99 -40.74 -11.45
C CYS A 13 -21.31 -39.24 -11.61
N TYR A 14 -20.67 -38.57 -12.57
CA TYR A 14 -21.06 -37.23 -12.99
C TYR A 14 -22.35 -37.35 -13.80
N SER A 15 -23.49 -37.09 -13.16
CA SER A 15 -24.74 -36.81 -13.88
C SER A 15 -24.88 -35.29 -13.99
N PRO A 16 -24.55 -34.66 -15.12
CA PRO A 16 -24.91 -33.27 -15.32
C PRO A 16 -26.43 -33.22 -15.40
N ALA A 17 -27.09 -32.74 -14.35
CA ALA A 17 -28.46 -32.28 -14.50
C ALA A 17 -28.42 -31.17 -15.56
N PRO A 18 -29.12 -31.31 -16.70
CA PRO A 18 -29.08 -30.31 -17.75
C PRO A 18 -29.60 -28.99 -17.20
N ARG A 19 -28.75 -27.95 -17.22
CA ARG A 19 -29.11 -26.60 -16.78
C ARG A 19 -29.65 -25.81 -17.96
N PRO A 20 -30.73 -25.03 -17.78
CA PRO A 20 -31.21 -24.12 -18.82
C PRO A 20 -30.12 -23.15 -19.29
N GLY A 21 -30.18 -22.74 -20.56
CA GLY A 21 -29.24 -21.78 -21.17
C GLY A 21 -28.07 -22.40 -21.94
N ALA A 22 -27.97 -23.73 -22.02
CA ALA A 22 -27.06 -24.38 -22.96
C ALA A 22 -27.56 -24.20 -24.41
N PRO A 23 -26.67 -24.02 -25.40
CA PRO A 23 -27.09 -23.91 -26.80
C PRO A 23 -27.73 -25.22 -27.27
N CYS A 24 -28.72 -25.10 -28.15
CA CYS A 24 -29.32 -26.27 -28.79
C CYS A 24 -28.29 -26.99 -29.66
N THR A 25 -28.45 -28.31 -29.79
CA THR A 25 -27.68 -29.08 -30.78
C THR A 25 -28.09 -28.70 -32.21
N GLU A 26 -27.27 -29.07 -33.21
CA GLU A 26 -27.51 -28.77 -34.63
C GLU A 26 -28.87 -29.24 -35.17
N ASN A 27 -29.54 -30.18 -34.48
CA ASN A 27 -30.88 -30.67 -34.80
C ASN A 27 -31.99 -30.12 -33.88
N ALA A 28 -31.76 -28.98 -33.22
CA ALA A 28 -32.70 -28.34 -32.28
C ALA A 28 -33.15 -29.24 -31.12
N ASN A 29 -32.28 -30.15 -30.66
CA ASN A 29 -32.58 -31.06 -29.55
C ASN A 29 -31.87 -30.64 -28.27
N CYS A 30 -32.54 -30.85 -27.14
CA CYS A 30 -32.05 -30.61 -25.79
C CYS A 30 -32.17 -31.87 -24.92
N PRO A 31 -31.30 -32.04 -23.90
CA PRO A 31 -31.45 -33.12 -22.94
C PRO A 31 -32.76 -32.96 -22.16
N THR A 32 -33.52 -34.03 -22.00
CA THR A 32 -34.74 -34.03 -21.18
C THR A 32 -34.41 -33.64 -19.73
N PRO A 33 -35.21 -32.76 -19.07
CA PRO A 33 -36.55 -32.31 -19.45
C PRO A 33 -36.60 -31.01 -20.29
N LEU A 34 -35.47 -30.51 -20.81
CA LEU A 34 -35.43 -29.23 -21.51
C LEU A 34 -35.92 -29.35 -22.97
N VAL A 35 -36.44 -28.25 -23.50
CA VAL A 35 -36.88 -28.09 -24.89
C VAL A 35 -36.09 -26.95 -25.52
N CYS A 36 -35.70 -27.10 -26.79
CA CYS A 36 -35.02 -26.03 -27.51
C CYS A 36 -36.00 -24.89 -27.82
N SER A 37 -35.69 -23.68 -27.37
CA SER A 37 -36.47 -22.49 -27.68
C SER A 37 -36.11 -21.99 -29.09
N PRO A 38 -37.08 -21.90 -30.02
CA PRO A 38 -36.81 -21.39 -31.37
C PRO A 38 -36.49 -19.89 -31.40
N ALA A 39 -36.71 -19.16 -30.29
CA ALA A 39 -36.43 -17.74 -30.18
C ALA A 39 -34.98 -17.47 -29.73
N THR A 40 -34.49 -18.21 -28.74
CA THR A 40 -33.16 -17.98 -28.12
C THR A 40 -32.11 -18.99 -28.60
N LEU A 41 -32.52 -20.06 -29.28
CA LEU A 41 -31.66 -21.20 -29.65
C LEU A 41 -30.93 -21.83 -28.45
N THR A 42 -31.54 -21.76 -27.27
CA THR A 42 -31.05 -22.40 -26.04
C THR A 42 -32.06 -23.39 -25.45
N CYS A 43 -31.58 -24.30 -24.62
CA CYS A 43 -32.38 -25.28 -23.91
C CYS A 43 -33.07 -24.65 -22.71
N GLU A 44 -34.40 -24.67 -22.69
CA GLU A 44 -35.25 -24.04 -21.68
C GLU A 44 -36.25 -25.05 -21.09
N LEU A 45 -36.90 -24.72 -19.98
CA LEU A 45 -37.87 -25.60 -19.32
C LEU A 45 -39.22 -25.67 -20.08
N ASP A 46 -39.52 -24.66 -20.89
CA ASP A 46 -40.70 -24.52 -21.73
C ASP A 46 -40.37 -23.79 -23.05
N ALA A 47 -40.97 -24.21 -24.16
CA ALA A 47 -40.75 -23.62 -25.49
C ALA A 47 -41.72 -22.46 -25.78
N THR A 48 -41.96 -21.57 -24.81
CA THR A 48 -42.88 -20.46 -25.01
C THR A 48 -42.19 -19.31 -25.75
N SER A 49 -42.85 -18.78 -26.78
CA SER A 49 -42.52 -17.46 -27.32
C SER A 49 -42.83 -16.42 -26.25
N ALA A 50 -41.82 -15.96 -25.50
CA ALA A 50 -42.02 -14.91 -24.52
C ALA A 50 -42.51 -13.64 -25.24
N PRO A 51 -43.67 -13.06 -24.87
CA PRO A 51 -44.00 -11.72 -25.31
C PRO A 51 -43.07 -10.77 -24.57
N ASP A 52 -42.13 -10.19 -25.32
CA ASP A 52 -41.43 -8.94 -25.02
C ASP A 52 -41.23 -8.69 -23.52
N ALA A 53 -40.48 -9.58 -22.87
CA ALA A 53 -39.75 -9.14 -21.70
C ALA A 53 -38.80 -8.09 -22.28
N GLN A 54 -39.02 -6.82 -21.93
CA GLN A 54 -38.06 -5.76 -22.13
C GLN A 54 -36.80 -6.14 -21.37
N LEU A 55 -36.01 -7.03 -21.96
CA LEU A 55 -34.58 -6.95 -21.91
C LEU A 55 -34.31 -5.53 -22.38
N VAL A 56 -33.82 -4.72 -21.45
CA VAL A 56 -33.02 -3.57 -21.84
C VAL A 56 -31.93 -4.22 -22.67
N ASP A 57 -32.12 -4.25 -24.00
CA ASP A 57 -31.16 -4.81 -24.93
C ASP A 57 -29.83 -4.18 -24.53
N ALA A 58 -28.87 -5.02 -24.12
CA ALA A 58 -27.49 -4.61 -24.20
C ALA A 58 -27.32 -4.07 -25.63
N PRO A 59 -26.77 -2.85 -25.80
CA PRO A 59 -26.62 -2.25 -27.12
C PRO A 59 -26.03 -3.31 -28.06
N PRO A 60 -26.52 -3.41 -29.31
CA PRO A 60 -26.06 -4.44 -30.23
C PRO A 60 -24.55 -4.36 -30.28
N LEU A 61 -23.87 -5.44 -29.86
CA LEU A 61 -22.43 -5.58 -29.99
C LEU A 61 -22.09 -5.16 -31.42
N VAL A 62 -21.20 -4.17 -31.56
CA VAL A 62 -20.73 -3.75 -32.88
C VAL A 62 -20.18 -5.00 -33.58
N ASP A 63 -20.78 -5.38 -34.70
CA ASP A 63 -20.50 -6.63 -35.41
C ASP A 63 -18.98 -6.77 -35.67
N GLY A 64 -18.34 -7.73 -34.98
CA GLY A 64 -16.90 -7.99 -35.05
C GLY A 64 -16.05 -7.51 -33.86
N CYS A 65 -16.62 -6.91 -32.83
CA CYS A 65 -15.91 -6.52 -31.60
C CYS A 65 -15.78 -7.73 -30.63
N VAL A 66 -14.57 -7.95 -30.07
CA VAL A 66 -14.30 -8.97 -29.05
C VAL A 66 -14.07 -8.24 -27.73
N PRO A 67 -14.96 -8.40 -26.73
CA PRO A 67 -14.83 -7.70 -25.46
C PRO A 67 -13.47 -7.95 -24.79
N ASP A 68 -12.75 -6.88 -24.49
CA ASP A 68 -11.50 -6.87 -23.72
C ASP A 68 -11.58 -5.82 -22.58
N VAL A 69 -10.52 -5.74 -21.76
CA VAL A 69 -10.42 -4.72 -20.70
C VAL A 69 -10.37 -3.33 -21.33
N GLU A 70 -11.23 -2.46 -20.82
CA GLU A 70 -11.38 -1.10 -21.32
C GLU A 70 -10.22 -0.20 -20.88
N ILE A 71 -9.67 0.59 -21.80
CA ILE A 71 -8.64 1.59 -21.51
C ILE A 71 -9.23 2.97 -21.77
N CYS A 72 -9.16 3.84 -20.77
CA CYS A 72 -9.74 5.17 -20.88
C CYS A 72 -8.99 6.05 -21.89
N GLY A 73 -9.74 6.86 -22.63
CA GLY A 73 -9.23 7.94 -23.45
C GLY A 73 -8.42 7.51 -24.68
N ASP A 74 -8.42 6.23 -25.05
CA ASP A 74 -7.79 5.73 -26.27
C ASP A 74 -8.73 5.75 -27.48
N GLY A 75 -10.03 6.03 -27.26
CA GLY A 75 -11.06 6.14 -28.29
C GLY A 75 -11.41 4.81 -28.95
N ILE A 76 -10.97 3.69 -28.38
CA ILE A 76 -11.35 2.34 -28.78
C ILE A 76 -12.36 1.83 -27.77
N ASP A 77 -13.49 1.32 -28.25
CA ASP A 77 -14.49 0.65 -27.41
C ASP A 77 -14.10 -0.83 -27.30
N GLN A 78 -13.32 -1.19 -26.28
CA GLN A 78 -12.82 -2.56 -26.13
C GLN A 78 -13.90 -3.50 -25.61
N ASN A 79 -14.83 -3.01 -24.80
CA ASN A 79 -15.89 -3.82 -24.19
C ASN A 79 -17.17 -3.90 -25.03
N CYS A 80 -17.22 -3.18 -26.15
CA CYS A 80 -18.30 -3.14 -27.14
C CYS A 80 -19.62 -2.52 -26.63
N ASP A 81 -19.56 -1.63 -25.63
CA ASP A 81 -20.72 -0.92 -25.07
C ASP A 81 -20.91 0.49 -25.63
N THR A 82 -20.06 0.89 -26.59
CA THR A 82 -20.01 2.20 -27.26
C THR A 82 -19.53 3.37 -26.39
N ILE A 83 -18.97 3.10 -25.21
CA ILE A 83 -18.55 4.10 -24.22
C ILE A 83 -17.07 3.91 -23.87
N ASP A 84 -16.24 4.85 -24.33
CA ASP A 84 -14.91 5.04 -23.76
C ASP A 84 -15.04 5.66 -22.35
N PRO A 85 -14.60 4.98 -21.28
CA PRO A 85 -14.76 5.45 -19.92
C PRO A 85 -13.93 6.70 -19.69
N GLN A 86 -14.45 7.61 -18.87
CA GLN A 86 -13.67 8.79 -18.49
C GLN A 86 -12.48 8.35 -17.64
N CYS A 87 -11.27 8.75 -18.06
CA CYS A 87 -10.06 8.52 -17.28
C CYS A 87 -10.17 9.05 -15.86
N ALA A 88 -9.57 8.31 -14.93
CA ALA A 88 -9.29 8.82 -13.60
C ALA A 88 -8.47 10.11 -13.73
N ALA A 89 -8.75 11.11 -12.89
CA ALA A 89 -8.04 12.39 -12.97
C ALA A 89 -6.52 12.23 -12.84
N ASN A 90 -6.08 11.20 -12.12
CA ASN A 90 -4.70 10.83 -11.89
C ASN A 90 -4.21 9.64 -12.72
N ASP A 91 -4.87 9.33 -13.83
CA ASP A 91 -4.41 8.31 -14.80
C ASP A 91 -3.05 8.67 -15.40
N LYS A 92 -2.78 9.97 -15.64
CA LYS A 92 -1.52 10.46 -16.21
C LYS A 92 -0.67 11.24 -15.20
N PRO A 93 0.66 11.33 -15.40
CA PRO A 93 1.53 12.12 -14.54
C PRO A 93 1.12 13.60 -14.40
N ALA A 94 0.58 14.21 -15.47
CA ALA A 94 0.11 15.58 -15.46
C ALA A 94 -1.14 15.78 -14.56
N GLY A 95 -1.91 14.72 -14.36
CA GLY A 95 -3.11 14.67 -13.55
C GLY A 95 -2.87 14.26 -12.10
N ALA A 96 -1.61 14.06 -11.69
CA ALA A 96 -1.26 13.53 -10.38
C ALA A 96 -2.01 14.25 -9.24
N VAL A 97 -2.62 13.50 -8.33
CA VAL A 97 -3.37 14.08 -7.20
C VAL A 97 -2.40 14.56 -6.13
N ASN A 98 -2.61 15.77 -5.61
CA ASN A 98 -1.79 16.30 -4.51
C ASN A 98 -2.19 15.65 -3.18
N VAL A 99 -1.26 14.91 -2.57
CA VAL A 99 -1.47 14.19 -1.30
C VAL A 99 -0.61 14.75 -0.16
N THR A 100 0.00 15.91 -0.34
CA THR A 100 0.93 16.54 0.62
C THR A 100 0.30 16.70 2.02
N ALA A 101 -0.98 17.02 2.12
CA ALA A 101 -1.65 17.19 3.41
C ALA A 101 -1.88 15.87 4.19
N GLY A 102 -1.66 14.72 3.55
CA GLY A 102 -2.05 13.42 4.07
C GLY A 102 -3.55 13.15 3.95
N GLY A 103 -3.96 11.94 4.30
CA GLY A 103 -5.36 11.50 4.28
C GLY A 103 -5.57 10.14 3.65
N MET A 104 -6.83 9.79 3.42
CA MET A 104 -7.25 8.65 2.60
C MET A 104 -7.65 9.13 1.21
N PHE A 105 -7.10 8.51 0.18
CA PHE A 105 -7.38 8.82 -1.22
C PHE A 105 -7.90 7.56 -1.89
N MET A 106 -9.10 7.67 -2.47
CA MET A 106 -9.74 6.57 -3.19
C MET A 106 -9.65 6.84 -4.69
N ALA A 107 -9.44 5.79 -5.48
CA ALA A 107 -9.45 5.85 -6.93
C ALA A 107 -9.86 4.49 -7.51
N ASP A 108 -10.20 4.45 -8.79
CA ASP A 108 -10.44 3.21 -9.53
C ASP A 108 -9.39 3.09 -10.64
N SER A 109 -8.61 2.01 -10.62
CA SER A 109 -7.55 1.76 -11.60
C SER A 109 -8.03 0.98 -12.82
N ARG A 110 -9.28 0.49 -12.87
CA ARG A 110 -9.73 -0.46 -13.91
C ARG A 110 -9.53 0.00 -15.34
N ALA A 111 -9.81 1.26 -15.62
CA ALA A 111 -9.65 1.84 -16.95
C ALA A 111 -8.38 2.70 -17.09
N ALA A 112 -7.55 2.76 -16.05
CA ALA A 112 -6.30 3.51 -16.12
C ALA A 112 -5.29 2.81 -17.04
N THR A 113 -4.32 3.57 -17.51
CA THR A 113 -3.26 3.14 -18.42
C THR A 113 -2.03 2.65 -17.65
N ASP A 114 -1.28 1.73 -18.27
CA ASP A 114 0.08 1.35 -17.84
C ASP A 114 1.10 2.28 -18.49
N ASP A 115 1.63 3.22 -17.73
CA ASP A 115 2.54 4.28 -18.16
C ASP A 115 3.96 4.14 -17.57
N VAL A 116 4.13 3.32 -16.54
CA VAL A 116 5.35 3.23 -15.73
C VAL A 116 5.85 1.80 -15.66
N SER A 117 6.96 1.56 -16.36
CA SER A 117 7.66 0.28 -16.26
C SER A 117 7.97 -0.13 -14.80
N PRO A 118 7.89 -1.42 -14.46
CA PRO A 118 8.04 -1.92 -13.08
C PRO A 118 9.37 -1.57 -12.39
N ASN A 119 10.42 -1.27 -13.18
CA ASN A 119 11.75 -0.86 -12.70
C ASN A 119 12.35 -1.78 -11.62
N GLY A 120 12.03 -3.08 -11.66
CA GLY A 120 12.59 -4.10 -10.77
C GLY A 120 11.91 -4.22 -9.41
N CYS A 121 10.70 -3.67 -9.24
CA CYS A 121 9.93 -3.78 -8.01
C CYS A 121 8.49 -4.19 -8.26
N GLY A 122 8.09 -5.30 -7.62
CA GLY A 122 6.84 -5.99 -7.93
C GLY A 122 6.92 -6.76 -9.24
N GLY A 123 5.77 -7.27 -9.67
CA GLY A 123 5.55 -8.09 -10.86
C GLY A 123 5.79 -7.37 -12.18
N VAL A 124 4.99 -7.73 -13.19
CA VAL A 124 5.17 -7.22 -14.56
C VAL A 124 4.57 -5.83 -14.76
N GLY A 125 3.85 -5.29 -13.76
CA GLY A 125 3.18 -3.99 -13.81
C GLY A 125 1.81 -4.08 -14.49
N GLY A 126 1.03 -3.01 -14.33
CA GLY A 126 -0.28 -2.82 -14.93
C GLY A 126 -0.71 -1.36 -14.82
N ASN A 127 -1.99 -1.14 -14.51
CA ASN A 127 -2.57 0.20 -14.57
C ASN A 127 -2.02 1.10 -13.45
N ASP A 128 -1.59 2.31 -13.82
CA ASP A 128 -0.96 3.28 -12.92
C ASP A 128 -1.92 4.36 -12.43
N LEU A 129 -1.68 4.81 -11.20
CA LEU A 129 -2.31 5.97 -10.61
C LEU A 129 -1.26 6.90 -10.00
N PHE A 130 -1.28 8.17 -10.39
CA PHE A 130 -0.24 9.14 -10.05
C PHE A 130 -0.63 10.07 -8.90
N TYR A 131 0.29 10.28 -7.98
CA TYR A 131 0.15 11.17 -6.84
C TYR A 131 1.40 12.00 -6.66
N ARG A 132 1.28 13.19 -6.06
CA ARG A 132 2.42 14.05 -5.77
C ARG A 132 2.45 14.55 -4.34
N VAL A 133 3.66 14.67 -3.82
CA VAL A 133 3.98 15.33 -2.56
C VAL A 133 4.97 16.45 -2.84
N THR A 134 4.66 17.67 -2.39
CA THR A 134 5.53 18.84 -2.56
C THR A 134 5.97 19.35 -1.21
N LEU A 135 7.28 19.43 -0.98
CA LEU A 135 7.85 19.79 0.32
C LEU A 135 8.78 20.99 0.24
N ASP A 136 8.78 21.81 1.30
CA ASP A 136 9.74 22.91 1.44
C ASP A 136 11.10 22.43 1.97
N ALA A 137 11.10 21.31 2.71
CA ALA A 137 12.28 20.68 3.30
C ALA A 137 12.10 19.16 3.30
N PRO A 138 13.19 18.37 3.43
CA PRO A 138 13.08 16.92 3.51
C PRO A 138 12.16 16.47 4.65
N GLN A 139 11.34 15.44 4.38
CA GLN A 139 10.40 14.91 5.35
C GLN A 139 10.12 13.43 5.06
N VAL A 140 10.02 12.62 6.11
CA VAL A 140 9.52 11.25 5.99
C VAL A 140 8.04 11.28 5.71
N TYR A 141 7.63 10.49 4.72
CA TYR A 141 6.23 10.19 4.42
C TYR A 141 6.00 8.70 4.54
N TYR A 142 4.81 8.38 5.02
CA TYR A 142 4.29 7.03 5.05
C TYR A 142 3.14 6.88 4.06
N PHE A 143 3.15 5.78 3.34
CA PHE A 143 2.15 5.38 2.36
C PHE A 143 1.73 3.94 2.65
N ASP A 144 0.43 3.64 2.60
CA ASP A 144 -0.05 2.27 2.48
C ASP A 144 -1.26 2.18 1.57
N THR A 145 -1.51 0.99 1.03
CA THR A 145 -2.66 0.71 0.18
C THR A 145 -3.61 -0.31 0.82
N PHE A 146 -3.55 -0.51 2.14
CA PHE A 146 -4.34 -1.53 2.82
C PHE A 146 -5.85 -1.30 2.63
N GLY A 147 -6.56 -2.35 2.24
CA GLY A 147 -7.99 -2.26 1.90
C GLY A 147 -8.27 -1.97 0.43
N SER A 148 -7.24 -1.92 -0.41
CA SER A 148 -7.41 -1.94 -1.87
C SER A 148 -7.97 -3.29 -2.33
N SER A 149 -8.72 -3.29 -3.43
CA SER A 149 -9.37 -4.51 -3.94
C SER A 149 -8.52 -5.29 -4.95
N PHE A 150 -7.23 -4.97 -5.08
CA PHE A 150 -6.31 -5.56 -6.04
C PHE A 150 -4.88 -5.56 -5.47
N ASP A 151 -4.00 -6.29 -6.13
CA ASP A 151 -2.58 -6.38 -5.78
C ASP A 151 -1.85 -5.09 -6.21
N THR A 152 -1.28 -4.39 -5.26
CA THR A 152 -0.71 -3.05 -5.47
C THR A 152 0.78 -3.04 -5.30
N VAL A 153 1.47 -2.29 -6.16
CA VAL A 153 2.87 -1.92 -6.02
C VAL A 153 2.97 -0.42 -5.77
N LEU A 154 3.55 -0.03 -4.64
CA LEU A 154 3.89 1.38 -4.37
C LEU A 154 5.29 1.69 -4.89
N ARG A 155 5.42 2.74 -5.71
CA ARG A 155 6.72 3.27 -6.18
C ARG A 155 6.85 4.76 -5.87
N VAL A 156 7.98 5.14 -5.29
CA VAL A 156 8.29 6.52 -4.93
C VAL A 156 9.47 7.03 -5.76
N TYR A 157 9.23 8.11 -6.49
CA TYR A 157 10.21 8.82 -7.27
C TYR A 157 10.51 10.18 -6.63
N LYS A 158 11.77 10.43 -6.27
CA LYS A 158 12.21 11.73 -5.70
C LYS A 158 12.45 12.78 -6.80
N LYS A 159 11.43 12.96 -7.65
CA LYS A 159 11.40 13.89 -8.79
C LYS A 159 9.94 14.21 -9.13
N PRO A 160 9.67 15.30 -9.88
CA PRO A 160 8.34 15.65 -10.35
C PRO A 160 7.67 14.52 -11.16
N CYS A 161 6.34 14.41 -11.11
CA CYS A 161 5.61 13.37 -11.82
C CYS A 161 5.83 13.43 -13.34
N ALA A 162 5.93 14.63 -13.91
CA ALA A 162 6.24 14.84 -15.32
C ALA A 162 7.60 14.26 -15.77
N GLN A 163 8.46 13.83 -14.84
CA GLN A 163 9.77 13.23 -15.12
C GLN A 163 9.82 11.72 -14.83
N VAL A 164 8.71 11.11 -14.40
CA VAL A 164 8.60 9.64 -14.32
C VAL A 164 8.78 9.05 -15.73
N GLY A 165 9.43 7.89 -15.81
CA GLY A 165 9.84 7.29 -17.09
C GLY A 165 11.15 7.84 -17.68
N THR A 166 11.71 8.92 -17.13
CA THR A 166 13.01 9.47 -17.58
C THR A 166 14.07 9.39 -16.48
N GLY A 167 15.31 9.06 -16.84
CA GLY A 167 16.43 9.01 -15.90
C GLY A 167 16.35 7.85 -14.90
N ALA A 168 16.73 8.08 -13.64
CA ALA A 168 16.73 7.06 -12.60
C ALA A 168 15.30 6.56 -12.28
N GLY A 169 15.19 5.26 -11.98
CA GLY A 169 13.95 4.60 -11.57
C GLY A 169 13.45 5.04 -10.18
N ALA A 170 12.53 4.26 -9.61
CA ALA A 170 11.99 4.53 -8.28
C ALA A 170 13.11 4.51 -7.23
N ALA A 171 13.07 5.48 -6.31
CA ALA A 171 14.03 5.57 -5.21
C ALA A 171 13.68 4.61 -4.06
N ALA A 172 12.41 4.27 -3.91
CA ALA A 172 11.91 3.29 -2.99
C ALA A 172 10.64 2.66 -3.57
N CYS A 173 10.39 1.41 -3.21
CA CYS A 173 9.20 0.71 -3.65
C CYS A 173 8.87 -0.44 -2.70
N ASN A 174 7.64 -0.92 -2.76
CA ASN A 174 7.19 -2.09 -2.03
C ASN A 174 6.02 -2.75 -2.77
N THR A 175 5.90 -4.06 -2.61
CA THR A 175 4.73 -4.90 -2.90
C THR A 175 4.59 -5.93 -1.77
N ASP A 176 3.43 -6.57 -1.66
CA ASP A 176 3.13 -7.65 -0.70
C ASP A 176 3.52 -7.34 0.75
N ALA A 177 3.31 -6.11 1.19
CA ALA A 177 3.56 -5.71 2.57
C ALA A 177 2.79 -6.60 3.53
N CYS A 178 3.44 -6.94 4.64
CA CYS A 178 2.81 -7.67 5.73
C CYS A 178 2.28 -9.07 5.32
N GLY A 179 2.75 -9.62 4.19
CA GLY A 179 2.30 -10.90 3.65
C GLY A 179 0.91 -10.86 3.01
N GLY A 180 0.38 -9.66 2.71
CA GLY A 180 -0.82 -9.44 1.92
C GLY A 180 -0.50 -9.19 0.44
N SER A 181 -1.45 -8.59 -0.28
CA SER A 181 -1.27 -8.11 -1.67
C SER A 181 -1.20 -6.58 -1.75
N GLU A 182 -1.25 -5.90 -0.60
CA GLU A 182 -1.16 -4.45 -0.54
C GLU A 182 0.25 -4.01 -0.17
N SER A 183 0.55 -2.75 -0.43
CA SER A 183 1.86 -2.15 -0.23
C SER A 183 1.91 -1.27 1.02
N GLN A 184 3.09 -1.15 1.61
CA GLN A 184 3.40 -0.21 2.69
C GLN A 184 4.82 0.32 2.54
N LEU A 185 5.00 1.62 2.71
CA LEU A 185 6.31 2.24 2.60
C LEU A 185 6.43 3.48 3.49
N ALA A 186 7.57 3.63 4.17
CA ALA A 186 7.98 4.88 4.80
C ALA A 186 9.34 5.32 4.24
N VAL A 187 9.44 6.57 3.79
CA VAL A 187 10.65 7.07 3.11
C VAL A 187 10.83 8.56 3.32
N SER A 188 12.09 8.97 3.49
CA SER A 188 12.51 10.37 3.44
C SER A 188 12.38 10.92 2.02
N LEU A 189 11.48 11.88 1.83
CA LEU A 189 11.29 12.61 0.58
C LEU A 189 12.14 13.89 0.59
N ALA A 190 12.64 14.28 -0.58
CA ALA A 190 13.44 15.50 -0.71
C ALA A 190 12.54 16.75 -0.78
N ALA A 191 13.12 17.93 -0.54
CA ALA A 191 12.46 19.19 -0.87
C ALA A 191 12.13 19.26 -2.37
N GLY A 192 11.03 19.91 -2.71
CA GLY A 192 10.44 19.94 -4.05
C GLY A 192 9.35 18.88 -4.25
N GLU A 193 8.98 18.65 -5.50
CA GLU A 193 7.96 17.66 -5.89
C GLU A 193 8.56 16.25 -5.97
N ASN A 194 7.87 15.31 -5.34
CA ASN A 194 8.14 13.87 -5.38
C ASN A 194 6.89 13.17 -5.93
N CYS A 195 7.07 12.26 -6.89
CA CYS A 195 5.99 11.51 -7.49
C CYS A 195 5.82 10.14 -6.82
N ILE A 196 4.58 9.78 -6.52
CA ILE A 196 4.18 8.52 -5.94
C ILE A 196 3.28 7.86 -6.98
N VAL A 197 3.64 6.64 -7.38
CA VAL A 197 2.86 5.85 -8.33
C VAL A 197 2.34 4.63 -7.58
N VAL A 198 1.04 4.40 -7.66
CA VAL A 198 0.43 3.13 -7.30
C VAL A 198 0.16 2.39 -8.60
N ASP A 199 0.79 1.24 -8.75
CA ASP A 199 0.64 0.37 -9.91
C ASP A 199 -0.06 -0.93 -9.48
N ALA A 200 -0.71 -1.59 -10.41
CA ALA A 200 -1.11 -2.98 -10.26
C ALA A 200 0.09 -3.92 -10.43
N ASP A 201 0.16 -5.00 -9.63
CA ASP A 201 1.29 -5.94 -9.75
C ASP A 201 1.34 -6.66 -11.11
N THR A 202 0.17 -6.83 -11.74
CA THR A 202 0.02 -7.43 -13.07
C THR A 202 -1.00 -6.69 -13.94
N ALA A 203 -0.88 -6.85 -15.25
CA ALA A 203 -1.79 -6.27 -16.24
C ALA A 203 -3.26 -6.74 -16.13
N THR A 204 -3.54 -7.80 -15.36
CA THR A 204 -4.91 -8.33 -15.19
C THR A 204 -5.54 -7.98 -13.85
N THR A 205 -4.78 -7.36 -12.95
CA THR A 205 -5.26 -6.92 -11.63
C THR A 205 -5.58 -5.43 -11.68
N ALA A 206 -6.82 -5.05 -11.39
CA ALA A 206 -7.20 -3.65 -11.23
C ALA A 206 -8.44 -3.55 -10.35
N GLY A 207 -8.68 -2.37 -9.78
CA GLY A 207 -9.84 -2.19 -8.91
C GLY A 207 -9.85 -0.89 -8.12
N GLN A 208 -10.57 -0.93 -7.01
CA GLN A 208 -10.63 0.21 -6.10
C GLN A 208 -9.35 0.28 -5.28
N LEU A 209 -8.65 1.40 -5.40
CA LEU A 209 -7.50 1.77 -4.59
C LEU A 209 -7.95 2.49 -3.32
N ALA A 210 -7.36 2.11 -2.19
CA ALA A 210 -7.39 2.86 -0.94
C ALA A 210 -5.97 3.27 -0.54
N LEU A 211 -5.51 4.45 -0.97
CA LEU A 211 -4.19 4.98 -0.61
C LEU A 211 -4.27 5.81 0.67
N ARG A 212 -3.61 5.37 1.73
CA ARG A 212 -3.40 6.16 2.94
C ARG A 212 -2.05 6.86 2.90
N VAL A 213 -2.07 8.17 3.14
CA VAL A 213 -0.87 9.01 3.20
C VAL A 213 -0.76 9.67 4.56
N VAL A 214 0.40 9.54 5.20
CA VAL A 214 0.66 10.13 6.53
C VAL A 214 1.97 10.93 6.51
N PRO A 215 1.89 12.27 6.57
CA PRO A 215 3.07 13.14 6.69
C PRO A 215 3.77 12.92 8.03
N GLY A 216 5.06 12.57 7.99
CA GLY A 216 5.90 12.35 9.18
C GLY A 216 6.32 13.60 9.95
N LYS A 217 6.08 14.80 9.39
CA LYS A 217 6.39 16.15 9.92
C LYS A 217 7.87 16.49 10.15
N ARG A 218 8.77 15.52 10.02
CA ARG A 218 10.21 15.71 10.06
C ARG A 218 10.93 14.72 9.14
N ASP A 219 12.19 14.98 8.86
CA ASP A 219 13.09 13.97 8.31
C ASP A 219 13.66 13.07 9.43
N GLY A 220 14.26 11.96 9.04
CA GLY A 220 14.95 11.08 9.97
C GLY A 220 15.54 9.84 9.32
N MET A 221 16.02 8.93 10.16
CA MET A 221 16.72 7.72 9.74
C MET A 221 15.82 6.49 9.86
N PRO A 222 15.88 5.51 8.96
CA PRO A 222 15.13 4.27 9.17
C PRO A 222 15.65 3.54 10.41
N LEU A 223 14.73 2.97 11.20
CA LEU A 223 15.01 2.01 12.26
C LEU A 223 14.74 0.60 11.74
N PRO A 224 15.76 -0.22 11.45
CA PRO A 224 15.55 -1.59 11.01
C PRO A 224 14.94 -2.47 12.11
N SER A 225 14.29 -3.55 11.72
CA SER A 225 13.84 -4.59 12.65
C SER A 225 15.01 -5.39 13.22
N GLY A 226 14.81 -5.99 14.39
CA GLY A 226 15.78 -6.82 15.09
C GLY A 226 16.72 -6.02 15.98
N GLN A 227 17.70 -6.73 16.56
CA GLN A 227 18.69 -6.13 17.45
C GLN A 227 19.84 -5.50 16.68
N GLN A 228 20.21 -4.27 17.03
CA GLN A 228 21.30 -3.52 16.40
C GLN A 228 21.77 -2.38 17.29
N THR A 229 22.95 -1.86 16.98
CA THR A 229 23.49 -0.62 17.55
C THR A 229 23.57 0.43 16.46
N LEU A 230 22.93 1.58 16.68
CA LEU A 230 22.97 2.75 15.80
C LEU A 230 23.82 3.82 16.47
N THR A 231 24.65 4.53 15.70
CA THR A 231 25.44 5.64 16.24
C THR A 231 24.92 6.97 15.70
N GLY A 232 25.04 8.03 16.51
CA GLY A 232 24.57 9.36 16.13
C GLY A 232 25.19 10.45 16.98
N ASN A 233 24.85 11.70 16.66
CA ASN A 233 25.24 12.87 17.44
C ASN A 233 24.19 13.97 17.29
N THR A 234 23.53 14.33 18.40
CA THR A 234 22.44 15.33 18.40
C THR A 234 22.93 16.77 18.27
N CYS A 235 24.21 17.08 18.51
CA CYS A 235 24.69 18.46 18.56
C CYS A 235 24.59 19.22 17.22
N GLY A 236 24.58 18.50 16.10
CA GLY A 236 24.40 19.09 14.75
C GLY A 236 22.94 19.32 14.37
N SER A 237 22.00 18.82 15.15
CA SER A 237 20.56 18.88 14.87
C SER A 237 19.89 20.13 15.43
N THR A 238 18.64 20.32 15.02
CA THR A 238 17.70 21.30 15.58
C THR A 238 16.67 20.58 16.43
N ASN A 239 16.16 21.23 17.47
CA ASN A 239 14.94 20.75 18.11
C ASN A 239 13.75 20.85 17.15
N LEU A 240 13.05 19.75 16.89
CA LEU A 240 11.80 19.73 16.11
C LEU A 240 10.61 19.23 16.92
N GLU A 241 10.83 18.42 17.95
CA GLU A 241 9.80 17.86 18.81
C GLU A 241 10.39 17.60 20.20
N ASP A 242 9.66 17.96 21.26
CA ASP A 242 10.04 17.68 22.64
C ASP A 242 9.15 16.55 23.23
N PRO A 243 9.61 15.84 24.28
CA PRO A 243 8.77 14.92 25.04
C PRO A 243 7.55 15.63 25.64
N ILE A 244 6.41 14.95 25.66
CA ILE A 244 5.18 15.48 26.29
C ILE A 244 5.06 15.03 27.75
N ASP A 245 5.65 13.87 28.09
CA ASP A 245 5.61 13.30 29.44
C ASP A 245 6.65 13.96 30.35
N GLN A 246 6.16 14.66 31.37
CA GLN A 246 6.97 15.37 32.38
C GLN A 246 7.88 14.45 33.21
N ASN A 247 7.67 13.13 33.17
CA ASN A 247 8.57 12.18 33.82
C ASN A 247 9.84 11.89 33.01
N CYS A 248 9.91 12.37 31.76
CA CYS A 248 11.05 12.22 30.87
C CYS A 248 11.65 13.57 30.53
N ASP A 249 10.81 14.56 30.24
CA ASP A 249 11.19 15.97 30.21
C ASP A 249 9.95 16.86 30.21
N ALA A 250 10.10 18.13 30.60
CA ALA A 250 9.05 19.12 30.46
C ALA A 250 8.86 19.51 28.97
N PRO A 251 7.62 19.62 28.48
CA PRO A 251 7.36 20.14 27.14
C PRO A 251 8.03 21.51 26.92
N GLY A 252 8.73 21.67 25.79
CA GLY A 252 9.45 22.91 25.48
C GLY A 252 10.83 23.01 26.11
N SER A 253 11.41 21.88 26.57
CA SER A 253 12.77 21.83 27.08
C SER A 253 13.79 22.29 26.05
N GLY A 254 13.56 22.05 24.76
CA GLY A 254 14.37 22.64 23.72
C GLY A 254 15.62 21.84 23.37
N GLY A 255 15.67 20.57 23.80
CA GLY A 255 16.72 19.63 23.47
C GLY A 255 16.92 19.46 21.97
N LYS A 256 18.16 19.22 21.54
CA LYS A 256 18.40 18.89 20.13
C LYS A 256 18.09 17.43 19.91
N ASP A 257 17.27 17.16 18.90
CA ASP A 257 16.76 15.82 18.65
C ASP A 257 17.31 15.18 17.37
N LEU A 258 17.33 13.85 17.37
CA LEU A 258 17.39 12.99 16.18
C LEU A 258 16.25 12.00 16.29
N ALA A 259 15.70 11.59 15.13
CA ALA A 259 14.58 10.67 15.10
C ALA A 259 14.82 9.53 14.12
N TYR A 260 14.41 8.34 14.55
CA TYR A 260 14.45 7.11 13.79
C TYR A 260 13.01 6.64 13.53
N PHE A 261 12.68 6.38 12.27
CA PHE A 261 11.33 5.98 11.88
C PHE A 261 11.21 4.50 11.58
N PHE A 262 10.05 3.94 11.88
CA PHE A 262 9.67 2.58 11.53
C PHE A 262 8.16 2.48 11.34
N THR A 263 7.71 1.36 10.77
CA THR A 263 6.29 1.07 10.56
C THR A 263 5.88 -0.19 11.31
N SER A 264 4.57 -0.42 11.39
CA SER A 264 4.02 -1.71 11.79
C SER A 264 2.92 -2.14 10.83
N CYS A 265 2.61 -3.43 10.80
CA CYS A 265 1.59 -4.00 9.94
C CYS A 265 0.18 -3.98 10.57
N PRO A 266 -0.90 -4.04 9.76
CA PRO A 266 -2.25 -4.24 10.29
C PRO A 266 -2.33 -5.53 11.10
N GLY A 267 -2.94 -5.45 12.30
CA GLY A 267 -3.07 -6.61 13.19
C GLY A 267 -1.77 -7.08 13.86
N GLN A 268 -0.62 -6.50 13.53
CA GLN A 268 0.65 -6.80 14.17
C GLN A 268 0.80 -6.00 15.47
N THR A 269 1.44 -6.63 16.46
CA THR A 269 1.95 -5.95 17.65
C THR A 269 3.46 -6.17 17.70
N LEU A 270 4.23 -5.09 17.64
CA LEU A 270 5.68 -5.13 17.83
C LEU A 270 6.04 -4.68 19.25
N MET A 271 7.25 -5.02 19.67
CA MET A 271 7.89 -4.53 20.89
C MET A 271 9.19 -3.82 20.51
N LEU A 272 9.35 -2.61 21.03
CA LEU A 272 10.58 -1.84 20.90
C LEU A 272 11.30 -1.77 22.25
N ASP A 273 12.56 -2.20 22.24
CA ASP A 273 13.53 -1.80 23.27
C ASP A 273 14.50 -0.79 22.66
N ALA A 274 14.90 0.23 23.43
CA ALA A 274 15.92 1.19 23.05
C ALA A 274 16.74 1.61 24.27
N ASN A 275 18.05 1.69 24.14
CA ASN A 275 18.98 1.86 25.25
C ASN A 275 20.21 2.66 24.84
N ILE A 276 20.59 3.66 25.63
CA ILE A 276 21.85 4.42 25.49
C ILE A 276 22.84 4.08 26.63
N CYS A 277 22.47 3.22 27.59
CA CYS A 277 23.37 2.77 28.65
C CYS A 277 24.60 1.99 28.13
N PRO A 278 25.75 2.05 28.83
CA PRO A 278 26.01 2.72 30.12
C PRO A 278 26.05 4.26 30.01
N GLU A 279 26.03 4.95 31.16
CA GLU A 279 25.92 6.42 31.28
C GLU A 279 26.72 7.19 30.21
N PRO A 280 26.05 7.99 29.36
CA PRO A 280 26.70 8.88 28.40
C PRO A 280 27.31 10.11 29.08
N ALA A 281 28.16 10.84 28.37
CA ALA A 281 28.83 12.05 28.90
C ALA A 281 27.97 13.33 28.88
N TRP A 282 26.68 13.18 28.58
CA TRP A 282 25.66 14.23 28.47
C TRP A 282 24.32 13.63 28.87
N ASP A 283 23.26 14.44 28.90
CA ASP A 283 21.94 14.06 29.41
C ASP A 283 20.92 13.84 28.26
N PRO A 284 20.82 12.63 27.69
CA PRO A 284 19.83 12.27 26.69
C PRO A 284 18.50 11.78 27.24
N VAL A 285 17.44 12.10 26.52
CA VAL A 285 16.10 11.54 26.70
C VAL A 285 15.75 10.62 25.53
N LEU A 286 15.19 9.44 25.81
CA LEU A 286 14.55 8.59 24.81
C LEU A 286 13.04 8.70 24.91
N TYR A 287 12.36 8.85 23.77
CA TYR A 287 10.92 8.71 23.72
C TYR A 287 10.42 8.16 22.38
N VAL A 288 9.25 7.54 22.41
CA VAL A 288 8.61 6.92 21.25
C VAL A 288 7.26 7.55 21.05
N LYS A 289 6.95 7.92 19.81
CA LYS A 289 5.70 8.57 19.44
C LYS A 289 5.11 7.96 18.19
N ARG A 290 3.80 7.80 18.18
CA ARG A 290 3.04 7.58 16.94
C ARG A 290 2.93 8.91 16.21
N VAL A 291 3.14 8.94 14.89
CA VAL A 291 2.90 10.17 14.12
C VAL A 291 1.45 10.65 14.32
N ASN A 292 1.26 11.95 14.56
CA ASN A 292 -0.05 12.56 14.86
C ASN A 292 -0.79 11.95 16.06
N GLY A 293 -0.09 11.21 16.93
CA GLY A 293 -0.65 10.56 18.09
C GLY A 293 0.13 10.88 19.36
N ASN A 294 -0.19 10.10 20.40
CA ASN A 294 0.42 10.25 21.71
C ASN A 294 1.84 9.66 21.74
N GLN A 295 2.64 10.17 22.68
CA GLN A 295 3.83 9.50 23.16
C GLN A 295 3.42 8.18 23.83
N ILE A 296 4.15 7.11 23.55
CA ILE A 296 3.81 5.74 23.98
C ILE A 296 4.86 5.10 24.89
N GLY A 297 6.04 5.72 24.99
CA GLY A 297 7.08 5.34 25.94
C GLY A 297 8.12 6.44 26.01
N CYS A 298 8.74 6.61 27.16
CA CYS A 298 9.89 7.47 27.32
C CYS A 298 10.71 7.08 28.55
N ASN A 299 11.95 7.54 28.57
CA ASN A 299 12.83 7.48 29.72
C ASN A 299 13.97 8.51 29.58
N ASP A 300 14.47 8.96 30.72
CA ASP A 300 15.54 9.96 30.86
C ASP A 300 16.72 9.32 31.62
N ASP A 301 16.55 9.08 32.93
CA ASP A 301 17.62 8.54 33.78
C ASP A 301 17.41 7.07 34.21
N SER A 302 17.88 6.09 33.43
CA SER A 302 17.89 4.68 33.85
C SER A 302 19.21 4.22 34.46
N CYS A 303 20.35 4.76 34.00
CA CYS A 303 21.69 4.31 34.42
C CYS A 303 22.63 5.51 34.61
N GLY A 304 22.29 6.40 35.54
CA GLY A 304 22.78 7.78 35.50
C GLY A 304 21.98 8.53 34.43
N PHE A 305 22.62 9.41 33.66
CA PHE A 305 22.05 10.10 32.50
C PHE A 305 21.68 9.21 31.30
N GLY A 306 21.82 7.89 31.43
CA GLY A 306 21.55 6.98 30.32
C GLY A 306 20.10 6.53 30.31
N PRO A 307 19.31 6.82 29.26
CA PRO A 307 17.94 6.38 29.12
C PRO A 307 17.85 4.94 28.61
N SER A 308 16.82 4.24 29.08
CA SER A 308 16.47 2.89 28.65
C SER A 308 14.96 2.71 28.66
N ILE A 309 14.40 2.32 27.52
CA ILE A 309 13.00 1.91 27.38
C ILE A 309 12.95 0.45 26.94
N ALA A 310 12.03 -0.32 27.52
CA ALA A 310 11.90 -1.75 27.24
C ALA A 310 10.43 -2.14 27.05
N ASN A 311 10.19 -3.04 26.10
CA ASN A 311 8.88 -3.59 25.76
C ASN A 311 7.82 -2.52 25.44
N VAL A 312 8.22 -1.44 24.78
CA VAL A 312 7.27 -0.43 24.28
C VAL A 312 6.39 -1.09 23.22
N THR A 313 5.11 -1.22 23.52
CA THR A 313 4.16 -1.89 22.63
C THR A 313 3.79 -0.99 21.46
N ILE A 314 4.09 -1.43 20.25
CA ILE A 314 3.74 -0.76 19.00
C ILE A 314 2.56 -1.52 18.38
N SER A 315 1.45 -0.83 18.21
CA SER A 315 0.23 -1.40 17.63
C SER A 315 -0.37 -0.43 16.62
N SER A 316 -1.18 -0.90 15.68
CA SER A 316 -1.75 -0.09 14.58
C SER A 316 -0.77 0.22 13.45
N SER A 317 -1.16 -0.21 12.24
CA SER A 317 -0.43 0.08 11.02
C SER A 317 -0.30 1.58 10.77
N THR A 318 0.89 2.15 10.93
CA THR A 318 1.26 3.53 10.62
C THR A 318 2.78 3.77 10.80
N LEU A 319 3.19 5.05 10.78
CA LEU A 319 4.53 5.53 11.07
C LEU A 319 4.73 5.82 12.56
N TYR A 320 5.87 5.38 13.08
CA TYR A 320 6.34 5.63 14.44
C TYR A 320 7.72 6.27 14.41
N TRP A 321 8.02 7.00 15.47
CA TRP A 321 9.30 7.65 15.69
C TRP A 321 9.87 7.20 17.04
N LEU A 322 11.15 6.83 17.05
CA LEU A 322 12.00 6.77 18.24
C LEU A 322 12.92 7.99 18.21
N TYR A 323 12.87 8.80 19.25
CA TYR A 323 13.66 10.01 19.38
C TYR A 323 14.82 9.79 20.34
N VAL A 324 15.96 10.34 19.97
CA VAL A 324 17.09 10.61 20.87
C VAL A 324 17.17 12.12 20.99
N ASP A 325 16.88 12.63 22.18
CA ASP A 325 16.79 14.05 22.46
C ASP A 325 17.77 14.42 23.58
N GLY A 326 18.06 15.71 23.74
CA GLY A 326 18.71 16.22 24.94
C GLY A 326 17.68 16.66 25.97
N PHE A 327 18.02 16.54 27.25
CA PHE A 327 17.17 17.01 28.34
C PHE A 327 16.92 18.53 28.30
N ASP A 328 17.85 19.31 27.74
CA ASP A 328 17.66 20.76 27.54
C ASP A 328 18.56 21.25 26.38
N PRO A 329 18.53 22.54 25.99
CA PRO A 329 19.28 23.02 24.82
C PRO A 329 20.81 22.98 24.98
N SER A 330 21.30 22.78 26.21
CA SER A 330 22.71 22.64 26.55
C SER A 330 23.19 21.18 26.55
N HIS A 331 22.26 20.22 26.55
CA HIS A 331 22.56 18.79 26.48
C HIS A 331 22.44 18.28 25.05
N CYS A 332 23.59 17.91 24.50
CA CYS A 332 23.67 17.20 23.22
C CYS A 332 24.99 16.43 23.19
N GLY A 333 25.07 15.40 22.36
CA GLY A 333 26.32 14.68 22.21
C GLY A 333 26.24 13.47 21.29
N PRO A 334 27.39 12.79 21.09
CA PRO A 334 27.41 11.49 20.45
C PRO A 334 26.76 10.43 21.33
N TYR A 335 26.17 9.42 20.71
CA TYR A 335 25.56 8.28 21.40
C TYR A 335 25.71 7.00 20.58
N ASP A 336 25.72 5.87 21.30
CA ASP A 336 25.43 4.54 20.78
C ASP A 336 24.03 4.16 21.26
N LEU A 337 23.12 3.88 20.33
CA LEU A 337 21.73 3.54 20.56
C LEU A 337 21.52 2.06 20.23
N ASP A 338 21.44 1.23 21.25
CA ASP A 338 21.06 -0.17 21.12
C ASP A 338 19.55 -0.26 20.99
N THR A 339 19.06 -0.90 19.92
CA THR A 339 17.63 -1.11 19.70
C THR A 339 17.32 -2.57 19.45
N ASN A 340 16.10 -2.98 19.76
CA ASN A 340 15.54 -4.26 19.36
C ASN A 340 14.05 -4.10 19.03
N LEU A 341 13.73 -3.98 17.74
CA LEU A 341 12.36 -3.91 17.23
C LEU A 341 11.91 -5.31 16.77
N ARG A 342 10.99 -5.94 17.50
CA ARG A 342 10.58 -7.34 17.29
C ARG A 342 9.09 -7.54 17.24
#